data_AF-A0AB38UDE0-F1
#
_entry.id   AF-A0AB38UDE0-F1
#
_cell.length_a   1.000
_cell.length_b   1.000
_cell.length_c   1.000
_cell.angle_alpha   90.00
_cell.angle_beta   90.00
_cell.angle_gamma   90.00
#
_symmetry.space_group_name_H-M   'P 1'
#
loop_
_entity.id
_entity.type
_entity.pdbx_description
1 polymer ?
#
loop_
_entity_poly.entity_id
_entity_poly.type
_entity_poly.pdbx_seq_one_letter_code
_entity_poly.pdbx_strand_id
1 'polypeptide(L)'
;GEDGIPNMYKNREPRFYQAITYSGKTWQKTTKQIYFYKGSGDDNSKADMSYSGYLLYKGMNRDLLNQGSNAKSKYRAGMLFRLADFYLLYAEALNHVNPSDERIIAHIDSVRYRAGIPLLKDIKPEIKGNQALQEEAIRKERRIELFAEGQRYFDVRRWMCADEEGYKQGGPVHGMNMNADNLEDFMERTAFETRIFERRMYLYPIPLNEIQKSSKLVQNPGW
;
A
#
# COMPACT_ATOMS: atom_id res chain seq x y z
N GLY A 1 6.25 19.92 -15.99
CA GLY A 1 7.32 20.80 -15.47
C GLY A 1 8.61 20.51 -16.23
N GLU A 2 9.61 21.38 -16.16
CA GLU A 2 10.84 21.36 -16.97
C GLU A 2 11.67 20.04 -16.90
N ASP A 3 11.38 19.17 -15.93
CA ASP A 3 12.00 17.85 -15.72
C ASP A 3 11.18 16.66 -16.27
N GLY A 4 10.01 16.91 -16.87
CA GLY A 4 9.12 15.87 -17.40
C GLY A 4 8.39 15.05 -16.33
N ILE A 5 8.53 15.37 -15.04
CA ILE A 5 7.85 14.66 -13.94
C ILE A 5 6.60 15.44 -13.51
N PRO A 6 5.42 14.82 -13.44
CA PRO A 6 4.22 15.52 -12.98
C PRO A 6 4.25 15.87 -11.49
N ASN A 7 3.64 17.00 -11.14
CA ASN A 7 3.68 17.58 -9.80
C ASN A 7 3.18 16.61 -8.71
N MET A 8 2.25 15.70 -9.05
CA MET A 8 1.73 14.70 -8.13
C MET A 8 2.79 13.71 -7.60
N TYR A 9 3.90 13.55 -8.32
CA TYR A 9 5.02 12.69 -7.91
C TYR A 9 6.19 13.48 -7.30
N LYS A 10 6.11 14.81 -7.28
CA LYS A 10 7.13 15.67 -6.68
C LYS A 10 6.93 15.78 -5.18
N ASN A 11 8.03 15.96 -4.46
CA ASN A 11 8.07 16.27 -3.02
C ASN A 11 7.23 15.32 -2.15
N ARG A 12 7.17 14.04 -2.52
CA ARG A 12 6.54 13.00 -1.71
C ARG A 12 7.49 12.56 -0.61
N GLU A 13 6.97 11.91 0.43
CA GLU A 13 7.84 11.36 1.45
C GLU A 13 8.76 10.26 0.89
N PRO A 14 9.93 10.01 1.51
CA PRO A 14 10.91 9.03 1.00
C PRO A 14 10.32 7.65 0.70
N ARG A 15 9.34 7.20 1.50
CA ARG A 15 8.69 5.90 1.33
C ARG A 15 7.94 5.74 0.01
N PHE A 16 7.40 6.82 -0.57
CA PHE A 16 6.78 6.78 -1.90
C PHE A 16 7.80 6.35 -2.96
N TYR A 17 8.96 7.02 -3.02
CA TYR A 17 10.02 6.73 -3.99
C TYR A 17 10.67 5.36 -3.78
N GLN A 18 10.59 4.83 -2.55
CA GLN A 18 11.09 3.51 -2.17
C GLN A 18 10.10 2.38 -2.44
N ALA A 19 8.81 2.69 -2.58
CA ALA A 19 7.77 1.69 -2.70
C ALA A 19 7.12 1.62 -4.09
N ILE A 20 7.15 2.71 -4.85
CA ILE A 20 6.37 2.85 -6.08
C ILE A 20 7.28 3.13 -7.28
N THR A 21 6.98 2.44 -8.38
CA THR A 21 7.38 2.81 -9.73
C THR A 21 6.25 3.58 -10.39
N TYR A 22 6.56 4.74 -10.96
CA TYR A 22 5.62 5.70 -11.54
C TYR A 22 6.20 6.25 -12.86
N SER A 23 5.34 6.80 -13.74
CA SER A 23 5.78 7.43 -15.00
C SER A 23 6.81 8.53 -14.76
N GLY A 24 7.94 8.47 -15.46
CA GLY A 24 9.11 9.35 -15.30
C GLY A 24 10.17 8.84 -14.31
N LYS A 25 9.93 7.74 -13.58
CA LYS A 25 10.95 7.15 -12.70
C LYS A 25 12.11 6.57 -13.51
N THR A 26 13.33 6.96 -13.17
CA THR A 26 14.55 6.34 -13.70
C THR A 26 14.82 5.01 -13.01
N TRP A 27 15.08 3.97 -13.81
CA TRP A 27 15.42 2.65 -13.30
C TRP A 27 16.79 2.64 -12.61
N GLN A 28 16.92 2.03 -11.42
CA GLN A 28 18.08 2.25 -10.55
C GLN A 28 19.46 1.85 -11.10
N LYS A 29 19.51 0.97 -12.10
CA LYS A 29 20.77 0.46 -12.70
C LYS A 29 21.04 1.00 -14.10
N THR A 30 20.12 1.76 -14.67
CA THR A 30 20.22 2.28 -16.04
C THR A 30 19.78 3.74 -16.07
N THR A 31 19.95 4.42 -17.19
CA THR A 31 19.36 5.76 -17.39
C THR A 31 17.96 5.70 -17.99
N LYS A 32 17.40 4.50 -18.21
CA LYS A 32 16.04 4.33 -18.76
C LYS A 32 15.01 4.92 -17.81
N GLN A 33 14.19 5.83 -18.34
CA GLN A 33 12.96 6.28 -17.72
C GLN A 33 11.80 5.36 -18.10
N ILE A 34 10.91 5.11 -17.14
CA ILE A 34 9.71 4.30 -17.32
C ILE A 34 8.53 5.22 -17.62
N TYR A 35 7.75 4.91 -18.65
CA TYR A 35 6.51 5.61 -18.97
C TYR A 35 5.43 4.61 -19.29
N PHE A 36 4.20 4.89 -18.86
CA PHE A 36 3.07 3.96 -18.99
C PHE A 36 1.98 4.43 -19.97
N TYR A 37 2.11 5.62 -20.57
CA TYR A 37 1.16 6.10 -21.58
C TYR A 37 1.32 5.33 -22.90
N LYS A 38 0.28 5.28 -23.72
CA LYS A 38 0.23 4.47 -24.94
C LYS A 38 1.35 4.85 -25.92
N GLY A 39 1.97 3.84 -26.52
CA GLY A 39 3.10 4.01 -27.44
C GLY A 39 4.45 4.19 -26.75
N SER A 40 4.48 4.31 -25.42
CA SER A 40 5.73 4.28 -24.65
C SER A 40 6.23 2.84 -24.44
N GLY A 41 7.48 2.69 -24.01
CA GLY A 41 8.12 1.38 -23.91
C GLY A 41 7.56 0.45 -22.82
N ASP A 42 6.74 0.97 -21.90
CA ASP A 42 6.15 0.22 -20.78
C ASP A 42 4.61 0.43 -20.73
N ASP A 43 3.98 0.69 -21.89
CA ASP A 43 2.52 0.82 -22.03
C ASP A 43 1.76 -0.52 -21.82
N ASN A 44 0.43 -0.50 -21.95
CA ASN A 44 -0.42 -1.69 -21.75
C ASN A 44 -0.55 -2.61 -22.98
N SER A 45 0.33 -2.52 -23.98
CA SER A 45 0.26 -3.35 -25.20
C SER A 45 0.58 -4.83 -24.98
N LYS A 46 1.08 -5.21 -23.80
CA LYS A 46 1.44 -6.59 -23.43
C LYS A 46 0.74 -7.01 -22.13
N ALA A 47 0.43 -8.30 -22.00
CA ALA A 47 -0.32 -8.84 -20.87
C ALA A 47 0.35 -8.61 -19.50
N ASP A 48 1.69 -8.57 -19.45
CA ASP A 48 2.46 -8.44 -18.21
C ASP A 48 2.76 -6.98 -17.80
N MET A 49 2.03 -6.01 -18.37
CA MET A 49 2.22 -4.58 -18.13
C MET A 49 1.25 -4.02 -17.08
N SER A 50 1.53 -2.80 -16.61
CA SER A 50 0.71 -2.18 -15.56
C SER A 50 -0.70 -1.89 -16.06
N TYR A 51 -1.72 -2.18 -15.25
CA TYR A 51 -3.10 -1.74 -15.50
C TYR A 51 -3.41 -0.34 -14.95
N SER A 52 -2.57 0.16 -14.03
CA SER A 52 -2.87 1.35 -13.23
C SER A 52 -1.90 2.50 -13.45
N GLY A 53 -0.84 2.30 -14.23
CA GLY A 53 0.25 3.26 -14.40
C GLY A 53 1.22 3.31 -13.22
N TYR A 54 1.18 2.28 -12.36
CA TYR A 54 2.09 2.10 -11.23
C TYR A 54 2.55 0.64 -11.15
N LEU A 55 3.78 0.43 -10.67
CA LEU A 55 4.30 -0.89 -10.32
C LEU A 55 4.89 -0.88 -8.91
N LEU A 56 4.92 -2.06 -8.28
CA LEU A 56 5.56 -2.23 -6.98
C LEU A 56 7.08 -2.11 -7.13
N TYR A 57 7.67 -1.18 -6.40
CA TYR A 57 9.12 -1.06 -6.26
C TYR A 57 9.63 -1.58 -4.90
N LYS A 58 8.75 -1.59 -3.90
CA LYS A 58 9.08 -2.10 -2.56
C LYS A 58 9.51 -3.56 -2.66
N GLY A 59 10.60 -3.91 -1.99
CA GLY A 59 11.12 -5.27 -2.00
C GLY A 59 12.10 -5.55 -3.13
N MET A 60 12.13 -4.74 -4.19
CA MET A 60 13.11 -4.88 -5.26
C MET A 60 14.52 -4.63 -4.76
N ASN A 61 15.44 -5.52 -5.14
CA ASN A 61 16.84 -5.34 -4.85
C ASN A 61 17.46 -4.40 -5.91
N ARG A 62 18.15 -3.36 -5.44
CA ARG A 62 18.71 -2.31 -6.29
C ARG A 62 19.96 -2.74 -7.06
N ASP A 63 20.58 -3.85 -6.65
CA ASP A 63 21.75 -4.41 -7.32
C ASP A 63 21.37 -5.27 -8.53
N LEU A 64 20.12 -5.71 -8.62
CA LEU A 64 19.67 -6.65 -9.64
C LEU A 64 19.24 -5.95 -10.92
N LEU A 65 19.62 -6.55 -12.05
CA LEU A 65 19.15 -6.18 -13.39
C LEU A 65 19.14 -7.44 -14.25
N ASN A 66 18.00 -7.81 -14.81
CA ASN A 66 17.89 -8.99 -15.66
C ASN A 66 18.37 -8.72 -17.11
N GLN A 67 19.60 -8.24 -17.27
CA GLN A 67 20.21 -7.94 -18.56
C GLN A 67 21.71 -8.26 -18.54
N GLY A 68 22.23 -8.87 -19.62
CA GLY A 68 23.66 -9.16 -19.76
C GLY A 68 24.24 -10.01 -18.62
N SER A 69 25.41 -9.61 -18.13
CA SER A 69 26.16 -10.25 -17.04
C SER A 69 25.80 -9.72 -15.64
N ASN A 70 24.80 -8.86 -15.52
CA ASN A 70 24.36 -8.35 -14.21
C ASN A 70 23.78 -9.47 -13.34
N ALA A 71 23.83 -9.28 -12.02
CA ALA A 71 23.18 -10.18 -11.08
C ALA A 71 21.66 -10.21 -11.32
N LYS A 72 21.10 -11.42 -11.48
CA LYS A 72 19.68 -11.65 -11.80
C LYS A 72 18.85 -12.04 -10.57
N SER A 73 19.48 -12.59 -9.54
CA SER A 73 18.84 -12.97 -8.30
C SER A 73 19.77 -12.71 -7.11
N LYS A 74 19.16 -12.49 -5.95
CA LYS A 74 19.86 -12.35 -4.67
C LYS A 74 18.91 -12.82 -3.58
N TYR A 75 19.42 -13.62 -2.66
CA TYR A 75 18.62 -14.10 -1.54
C TYR A 75 18.09 -12.90 -0.72
N ARG A 76 16.83 -13.01 -0.32
CA ARG A 76 16.16 -12.07 0.56
C ARG A 76 15.22 -12.85 1.45
N ALA A 77 15.35 -12.67 2.76
CA ALA A 77 14.37 -13.21 3.71
C ALA A 77 13.01 -12.53 3.51
N GLY A 78 11.95 -13.34 3.46
CA GLY A 78 10.58 -12.83 3.57
C GLY A 78 10.36 -12.26 4.97
N MET A 79 9.81 -11.05 5.07
CA MET A 79 9.48 -10.44 6.35
C MET A 79 8.04 -10.82 6.73
N LEU A 80 7.89 -11.76 7.65
CA LEU A 80 6.58 -12.08 8.26
C LEU A 80 6.27 -11.10 9.40
N PHE A 81 7.26 -10.84 10.24
CA PHE A 81 7.19 -9.89 11.35
C PHE A 81 8.42 -8.98 11.33
N ARG A 82 8.21 -7.71 11.67
CA ARG A 82 9.30 -6.75 11.84
C ARG A 82 8.93 -5.68 12.85
N LEU A 83 9.94 -5.09 13.47
CA LEU A 83 9.80 -4.19 14.62
C LEU A 83 8.80 -3.03 14.42
N ALA A 84 8.74 -2.43 13.23
CA ALA A 84 7.80 -1.33 12.98
C ALA A 84 6.32 -1.76 13.09
N ASP A 85 6.00 -3.01 12.72
CA ASP A 85 4.64 -3.52 12.90
C ASP A 85 4.30 -3.63 14.38
N PHE A 86 5.23 -4.13 15.21
CA PHE A 86 5.05 -4.21 16.67
C PHE A 86 4.91 -2.83 17.32
N TYR A 87 5.65 -1.80 16.88
CA TYR A 87 5.44 -0.44 17.37
C TYR A 87 4.03 0.05 17.09
N LEU A 88 3.53 -0.16 15.87
CA LEU A 88 2.21 0.31 15.47
C LEU A 88 1.08 -0.52 16.10
N LEU A 89 1.25 -1.83 16.23
CA LEU A 89 0.32 -2.71 16.95
C LEU A 89 0.22 -2.33 18.43
N TYR A 90 1.36 -2.05 19.06
CA TYR A 90 1.37 -1.66 20.47
C TYR A 90 0.75 -0.27 20.68
N ALA A 91 1.02 0.69 19.78
CA ALA A 91 0.33 1.98 19.78
C ALA A 91 -1.19 1.83 19.62
N GLU A 92 -1.64 0.93 18.75
CA GLU A 92 -3.06 0.63 18.55
C GLU A 92 -3.70 0.05 19.81
N ALA A 93 -3.06 -0.96 20.42
CA ALA A 93 -3.54 -1.56 21.65
C ALA A 93 -3.63 -0.54 22.80
N LEU A 94 -2.60 0.30 22.96
CA LEU A 94 -2.61 1.38 23.94
C LEU A 94 -3.72 2.40 23.67
N ASN A 95 -3.97 2.76 22.41
CA ASN A 95 -5.06 3.68 22.07
C ASN A 95 -6.45 3.12 22.42
N HIS A 96 -6.63 1.80 22.43
CA HIS A 96 -7.87 1.17 22.89
C HIS A 96 -7.99 1.09 24.42
N VAL A 97 -6.87 0.94 25.14
CA VAL A 97 -6.86 0.73 26.60
C VAL A 97 -6.72 2.04 27.39
N ASN A 98 -5.79 2.89 26.97
CA ASN A 98 -5.46 4.17 27.61
C ASN A 98 -5.01 5.19 26.55
N PRO A 99 -5.95 5.93 25.92
CA PRO A 99 -5.65 6.93 24.90
C PRO A 99 -4.67 8.04 25.36
N SER A 100 -4.54 8.27 26.67
CA SER A 100 -3.65 9.27 27.24
C SER A 100 -2.19 8.80 27.37
N ASP A 101 -1.89 7.53 27.04
CA ASP A 101 -0.55 6.98 27.14
C ASP A 101 0.40 7.61 26.11
N GLU A 102 1.48 8.22 26.59
CA GLU A 102 2.43 8.95 25.74
C GLU A 102 3.16 8.06 24.74
N ARG A 103 3.20 6.74 25.00
CA ARG A 103 3.87 5.77 24.12
C ARG A 103 3.16 5.60 22.78
N ILE A 104 1.88 5.95 22.67
CA ILE A 104 1.12 5.89 21.40
C ILE A 104 1.82 6.74 20.34
N ILE A 105 1.99 8.04 20.61
CA ILE A 105 2.66 8.96 19.69
C ILE A 105 4.15 8.61 19.57
N ALA A 106 4.82 8.22 20.66
CA ALA A 106 6.23 7.86 20.62
C ALA A 106 6.53 6.68 19.66
N HIS A 107 5.65 5.67 19.61
CA HIS A 107 5.83 4.52 18.73
C HIS A 107 5.52 4.82 17.26
N ILE A 108 4.50 5.66 17.00
CA ILE A 108 4.27 6.18 15.65
C ILE A 108 5.49 7.01 15.20
N ASP A 109 5.99 7.90 16.06
CA ASP A 109 7.13 8.76 15.76
C ASP A 109 8.44 7.99 15.59
N SER A 110 8.60 6.84 16.23
CA SER A 110 9.75 5.95 15.99
C SER A 110 9.79 5.46 14.53
N VAL A 111 8.63 5.14 13.95
CA VAL A 111 8.52 4.74 12.54
C VAL A 111 8.79 5.94 11.62
N ARG A 112 8.21 7.09 11.94
CA ARG A 112 8.32 8.35 11.17
C ARG A 112 9.73 8.91 11.15
N TYR A 113 10.41 8.91 12.30
CA TYR A 113 11.81 9.30 12.43
C TYR A 113 12.69 8.49 11.49
N ARG A 114 12.58 7.15 11.51
CA ARG A 114 13.34 6.28 10.60
C ARG A 114 12.98 6.54 9.14
N ALA A 115 11.71 6.84 8.84
CA ALA A 115 11.26 7.19 7.49
C ALA A 115 11.76 8.56 7.01
N GLY A 116 12.38 9.37 7.88
CA GLY A 116 12.90 10.69 7.55
C GLY A 116 11.81 11.73 7.29
N ILE A 117 10.68 11.65 8.02
CA ILE A 117 9.57 12.60 7.91
C ILE A 117 9.28 13.30 9.25
N PRO A 118 8.60 14.45 9.26
CA PRO A 118 8.29 15.17 10.49
C PRO A 118 7.51 14.33 11.51
N LEU A 119 7.84 14.48 12.79
CA LEU A 119 7.23 13.72 13.88
C LEU A 119 5.84 14.31 14.21
N LEU A 120 4.85 13.46 14.49
CA LEU A 120 3.48 13.90 14.80
C LEU A 120 3.44 14.78 16.04
N LYS A 121 4.27 14.49 17.05
CA LYS A 121 4.35 15.35 18.24
C LYS A 121 4.71 16.81 17.90
N ASP A 122 5.43 17.05 16.79
CA ASP A 122 5.90 18.37 16.39
C ASP A 122 4.91 19.05 15.44
N ILE A 123 4.35 18.30 14.47
CA ILE A 123 3.49 18.87 13.42
C ILE A 123 1.99 18.78 13.70
N LYS A 124 1.58 17.91 14.64
CA LYS A 124 0.19 17.64 15.00
C LYS A 124 0.05 17.30 16.50
N PRO A 125 0.49 18.20 17.41
CA PRO A 125 0.43 17.95 18.85
C PRO A 125 -0.99 17.69 19.37
N GLU A 126 -2.02 18.22 18.68
CA GLU A 126 -3.44 18.06 19.02
C GLU A 126 -3.97 16.63 18.94
N ILE A 127 -3.25 15.72 18.28
CA ILE A 127 -3.63 14.30 18.20
C ILE A 127 -3.43 13.62 19.56
N LYS A 128 -2.44 14.03 20.36
CA LYS A 128 -2.08 13.35 21.61
C LYS A 128 -3.27 13.36 22.59
N GLY A 129 -3.65 12.18 23.06
CA GLY A 129 -4.77 11.99 23.99
C GLY A 129 -6.16 11.93 23.34
N ASN A 130 -6.28 12.27 22.05
CA ASN A 130 -7.53 12.14 21.32
C ASN A 130 -7.61 10.76 20.65
N GLN A 131 -8.40 9.86 21.22
CA GLN A 131 -8.49 8.47 20.77
C GLN A 131 -8.79 8.32 19.27
N ALA A 132 -9.74 9.08 18.74
CA ALA A 132 -10.16 8.98 17.35
C ALA A 132 -9.08 9.50 16.38
N LEU A 133 -8.45 10.64 16.70
CA LEU A 133 -7.35 11.17 15.89
C LEU A 133 -6.10 10.28 15.94
N GLN A 134 -5.81 9.69 17.10
CA GLN A 134 -4.72 8.71 17.26
C GLN A 134 -5.00 7.46 16.42
N GLU A 135 -6.24 6.96 16.44
CA GLU A 135 -6.63 5.80 15.63
C GLU A 135 -6.44 6.07 14.14
N GLU A 136 -6.88 7.23 13.63
CA GLU A 136 -6.65 7.62 12.24
C GLU A 136 -5.15 7.68 11.89
N ALA A 137 -4.35 8.30 12.77
CA ALA A 137 -2.90 8.38 12.60
C ALA A 137 -2.23 7.00 12.54
N ILE A 138 -2.62 6.09 13.45
CA ILE A 138 -2.12 4.71 13.50
C ILE A 138 -2.51 3.96 12.22
N ARG A 139 -3.79 3.98 11.84
CA ARG A 139 -4.28 3.30 10.62
C ARG A 139 -3.57 3.81 9.36
N LYS A 140 -3.33 5.12 9.27
CA LYS A 140 -2.60 5.74 8.16
C LYS A 140 -1.13 5.34 8.14
N GLU A 141 -0.44 5.39 9.28
CA GLU A 141 0.97 5.03 9.37
C GLU A 141 1.17 3.53 9.07
N ARG A 142 0.29 2.65 9.58
CA ARG A 142 0.26 1.21 9.23
C ARG A 142 0.11 0.99 7.73
N ARG A 143 -0.84 1.68 7.09
CA ARG A 143 -1.09 1.55 5.64
C ARG A 143 0.15 1.90 4.81
N ILE A 144 0.87 2.95 5.18
CA ILE A 144 2.05 3.42 4.44
C ILE A 144 3.26 2.54 4.74
N GLU A 145 3.52 2.31 6.03
CA GLU A 145 4.70 1.59 6.50
C GLU A 145 4.69 0.12 6.03
N LEU A 146 3.54 -0.55 6.16
CA LEU A 146 3.36 -1.97 5.86
C LEU A 146 2.75 -2.21 4.47
N PHE A 147 2.77 -1.18 3.60
CA PHE A 147 2.33 -1.29 2.22
C PHE A 147 3.02 -2.47 1.52
N ALA A 148 2.24 -3.32 0.82
CA ALA A 148 2.71 -4.52 0.13
C ALA A 148 3.41 -5.59 1.02
N GLU A 149 3.09 -5.63 2.32
CA GLU A 149 3.60 -6.64 3.27
C GLU A 149 2.47 -7.55 3.82
N GLY A 150 1.36 -7.68 3.11
CA GLY A 150 0.25 -8.60 3.48
C GLY A 150 -0.71 -8.07 4.54
N GLN A 151 -0.40 -6.97 5.23
CA GLN A 151 -1.18 -6.50 6.37
C GLN A 151 -2.53 -5.87 6.00
N ARG A 152 -2.59 -5.13 4.88
CA ARG A 152 -3.79 -4.35 4.51
C ARG A 152 -5.06 -5.21 4.41
N TYR A 153 -4.94 -6.45 3.93
CA TYR A 153 -6.07 -7.38 3.81
C TYR A 153 -6.72 -7.70 5.16
N PHE A 154 -5.89 -7.92 6.19
CA PHE A 154 -6.34 -8.25 7.54
C PHE A 154 -6.73 -7.02 8.33
N ASP A 155 -5.99 -5.91 8.19
CA ASP A 155 -6.25 -4.65 8.87
C ASP A 155 -7.67 -4.13 8.59
N VAL A 156 -8.10 -4.04 7.31
CA VAL A 156 -9.45 -3.56 6.99
C VAL A 156 -10.57 -4.49 7.46
N ARG A 157 -10.26 -5.79 7.64
CA ARG A 157 -11.22 -6.79 8.11
C ARG A 157 -11.41 -6.73 9.62
N ARG A 158 -10.31 -6.71 10.38
CA ARG A 158 -10.37 -6.63 11.84
C ARG A 158 -10.91 -5.29 12.33
N TRP A 159 -10.72 -4.22 11.56
CA TRP A 159 -11.34 -2.92 11.81
C TRP A 159 -12.79 -2.81 11.34
N MET A 160 -13.33 -3.84 10.67
CA MET A 160 -14.68 -3.84 10.10
C MET A 160 -14.96 -2.64 9.18
N CYS A 161 -13.95 -2.18 8.42
CA CYS A 161 -14.02 -1.00 7.56
C CYS A 161 -13.81 -1.28 6.06
N ALA A 162 -13.84 -2.55 5.65
CA ALA A 162 -13.65 -2.95 4.25
C ALA A 162 -14.79 -2.51 3.31
N ASP A 163 -15.90 -1.99 3.84
CA ASP A 163 -17.03 -1.35 3.14
C ASP A 163 -17.09 0.18 3.35
N GLU A 164 -16.19 0.76 4.16
CA GLU A 164 -16.17 2.19 4.46
C GLU A 164 -15.36 3.01 3.44
N GLU A 165 -15.77 4.25 3.15
CA GLU A 165 -15.03 5.12 2.23
C GLU A 165 -13.58 5.34 2.71
N GLY A 166 -12.63 5.37 1.77
CA GLY A 166 -11.19 5.41 2.08
C GLY A 166 -10.56 4.06 2.46
N TYR A 167 -11.36 3.06 2.84
CA TYR A 167 -10.94 1.69 3.17
C TYR A 167 -11.58 0.60 2.31
N LYS A 168 -12.61 0.96 1.53
CA LYS A 168 -13.41 0.03 0.75
C LYS A 168 -12.59 -0.89 -0.13
N GLN A 169 -12.98 -2.17 -0.13
CA GLN A 169 -12.38 -3.23 -0.94
C GLN A 169 -13.21 -3.53 -2.21
N GLY A 170 -14.39 -2.92 -2.34
CA GLY A 170 -15.25 -2.96 -3.52
C GLY A 170 -15.39 -1.58 -4.19
N GLY A 171 -16.01 -1.57 -5.36
CA GLY A 171 -16.20 -0.39 -6.19
C GLY A 171 -15.05 -0.13 -7.17
N PRO A 172 -15.08 1.03 -7.86
CA PRO A 172 -14.08 1.37 -8.86
C PRO A 172 -12.70 1.62 -8.24
N VAL A 173 -11.71 0.86 -8.71
CA VAL A 173 -10.30 1.01 -8.40
C VAL A 173 -9.65 1.84 -9.50
N HIS A 174 -8.89 2.84 -9.08
CA HIS A 174 -8.38 3.85 -9.99
C HIS A 174 -6.86 3.82 -10.09
N GLY A 175 -6.40 4.12 -11.29
CA GLY A 175 -5.03 4.36 -11.68
C GLY A 175 -4.97 5.60 -12.56
N MET A 176 -3.98 5.65 -13.43
CA MET A 176 -3.79 6.68 -14.45
C MET A 176 -4.40 6.20 -15.78
N ASN A 177 -4.62 7.11 -16.73
CA ASN A 177 -5.20 6.79 -18.04
C ASN A 177 -4.17 6.09 -18.93
N MET A 178 -4.13 4.75 -18.89
CA MET A 178 -3.20 3.93 -19.67
C MET A 178 -3.39 4.03 -21.19
N ASN A 179 -4.54 4.54 -21.64
CA ASN A 179 -4.88 4.64 -23.07
C ASN A 179 -4.54 6.02 -23.66
N ALA A 180 -4.04 6.95 -22.85
CA ALA A 180 -3.61 8.27 -23.29
C ALA A 180 -2.38 8.18 -24.20
N ASP A 181 -2.35 8.98 -25.28
CA ASP A 181 -1.24 9.01 -26.24
C ASP A 181 -0.08 9.93 -25.81
N ASN A 182 -0.23 10.65 -24.69
CA ASN A 182 0.80 11.53 -24.14
C ASN A 182 0.81 11.52 -22.61
N LEU A 183 1.87 12.08 -22.01
CA LEU A 183 2.08 12.07 -20.57
C LEU A 183 1.08 12.95 -19.80
N GLU A 184 0.58 14.02 -20.41
CA GLU A 184 -0.34 14.95 -19.75
C GLU A 184 -1.71 14.27 -19.54
N ASP A 185 -2.28 13.72 -20.61
CA ASP A 185 -3.56 13.01 -20.58
C ASP A 185 -3.46 11.72 -19.75
N PHE A 186 -2.29 11.09 -19.71
CA PHE A 186 -2.06 9.92 -18.84
C PHE A 186 -2.32 10.25 -17.36
N MET A 187 -2.03 11.47 -16.90
CA MET A 187 -2.19 11.84 -15.50
C MET A 187 -3.66 11.96 -15.06
N GLU A 188 -4.61 11.78 -15.97
CA GLU A 188 -6.02 11.66 -15.63
C GLU A 188 -6.30 10.39 -14.80
N ARG A 189 -6.90 10.57 -13.63
CA ARG A 189 -7.27 9.47 -12.74
C ARG A 189 -8.45 8.70 -13.33
N THR A 190 -8.19 7.49 -13.81
CA THR A 190 -9.17 6.65 -14.51
C THR A 190 -9.43 5.36 -13.74
N ALA A 191 -10.69 4.93 -13.68
CA ALA A 191 -11.02 3.61 -13.14
C ALA A 191 -10.55 2.52 -14.11
N PHE A 192 -9.71 1.59 -13.65
CA PHE A 192 -9.20 0.49 -14.49
C PHE A 192 -9.86 -0.85 -14.17
N GLU A 193 -10.55 -0.96 -13.03
CA GLU A 193 -11.25 -2.17 -12.58
C GLU A 193 -12.38 -1.75 -11.64
N THR A 194 -13.50 -2.46 -11.63
CA THR A 194 -14.53 -2.36 -10.58
C THR A 194 -14.59 -3.69 -9.83
N ARG A 195 -14.37 -3.65 -8.52
CA ARG A 195 -14.38 -4.83 -7.65
C ARG A 195 -15.69 -4.99 -6.92
N ILE A 196 -16.02 -6.23 -6.56
CA ILE A 196 -17.16 -6.54 -5.71
C ILE A 196 -16.65 -6.79 -4.29
N PHE A 197 -17.29 -6.15 -3.32
CA PHE A 197 -17.13 -6.49 -1.91
C PHE A 197 -18.51 -6.58 -1.27
N GLU A 198 -18.80 -7.72 -0.67
CA GLU A 198 -20.03 -7.98 0.06
C GLU A 198 -19.68 -8.29 1.51
N ARG A 199 -20.59 -8.03 2.44
CA ARG A 199 -20.33 -8.17 3.88
C ARG A 199 -19.94 -9.62 4.28
N ARG A 200 -20.37 -10.65 3.55
CA ARG A 200 -19.90 -12.03 3.75
C ARG A 200 -18.39 -12.21 3.51
N MET A 201 -17.77 -11.36 2.69
CA MET A 201 -16.35 -11.41 2.31
C MET A 201 -15.40 -10.88 3.40
N TYR A 202 -15.93 -10.45 4.55
CA TYR A 202 -15.14 -10.30 5.78
C TYR A 202 -14.54 -11.64 6.22
N LEU A 203 -15.23 -12.75 5.94
CA LEU A 203 -14.77 -14.12 6.19
C LEU A 203 -14.61 -14.88 4.87
N TYR A 204 -13.65 -15.79 4.83
CA TYR A 204 -13.44 -16.66 3.67
C TYR A 204 -14.41 -17.85 3.72
N PRO A 205 -15.00 -18.32 2.61
CA PRO A 205 -15.86 -19.49 2.65
C PRO A 205 -15.06 -20.73 3.08
N ILE A 206 -15.65 -21.55 3.93
CA ILE A 206 -15.12 -22.90 4.19
C ILE A 206 -15.42 -23.73 2.93
N PRO A 207 -14.43 -24.46 2.36
CA PRO A 207 -14.66 -25.27 1.18
C PRO A 207 -15.83 -26.24 1.36
N LEU A 208 -16.71 -26.34 0.36
CA LEU A 208 -17.95 -27.11 0.45
C LEU A 208 -17.71 -28.58 0.79
N ASN A 209 -16.64 -29.16 0.23
CA ASN A 209 -16.22 -30.53 0.52
C ASN A 209 -15.80 -30.73 1.99
N GLU A 210 -15.36 -29.69 2.70
CA GLU A 210 -15.07 -29.77 4.14
C GLU A 210 -16.36 -29.68 4.96
N ILE A 211 -17.30 -28.80 4.59
CA ILE A 211 -18.63 -28.73 5.22
C ILE A 211 -19.35 -30.08 5.14
N GLN A 212 -19.29 -30.74 3.98
CA GLN A 212 -19.97 -32.02 3.75
C GLN A 212 -19.40 -33.20 4.56
N LYS A 213 -18.19 -33.07 5.12
CA LYS A 213 -17.58 -34.14 5.94
C LYS A 213 -18.16 -34.24 7.34
N SER A 214 -18.78 -33.18 7.86
CA SER A 214 -19.25 -33.14 9.25
C SER A 214 -20.51 -32.31 9.41
N SER A 215 -21.56 -32.92 9.95
CA SER A 215 -22.79 -32.21 10.36
C SER A 215 -22.58 -31.20 11.49
N LYS A 216 -21.40 -31.19 12.13
CA LYS A 216 -21.03 -30.22 13.17
C LYS A 216 -20.34 -28.97 12.62
N LEU A 217 -19.91 -28.99 11.35
CA LEU A 217 -19.20 -27.86 10.75
C LEU A 217 -20.22 -26.90 10.13
N VAL A 218 -20.28 -25.68 10.65
CA VAL A 218 -21.19 -24.63 10.17
C VAL A 218 -20.42 -23.69 9.25
N GLN A 219 -21.03 -23.30 8.14
CA GLN A 219 -20.45 -22.36 7.19
C GLN A 219 -20.34 -20.94 7.77
N ASN A 220 -19.39 -20.16 7.27
CA ASN A 220 -19.29 -18.74 7.57
C ASN A 220 -20.54 -17.98 7.07
N PRO A 221 -21.02 -16.94 7.80
CA PRO A 221 -22.24 -16.23 7.46
C PRO A 221 -22.27 -15.71 6.00
N GLY A 222 -23.32 -16.09 5.26
CA GLY A 222 -23.59 -15.64 3.89
C GLY A 222 -22.91 -16.44 2.77
N TRP A 223 -22.12 -17.46 3.10
CA TRP A 223 -21.50 -18.40 2.15
C TRP A 223 -22.27 -19.71 2.04
#